data_AF-A0A3C0NVC4-F1
#
_entry.id   AF-A0A3C0NVC4-F1
#
_cell.length_a   1.000
_cell.length_b   1.000
_cell.length_c   1.000
_cell.angle_alpha   90.00
_cell.angle_beta   90.00
_cell.angle_gamma   90.00
#
_symmetry.space_group_name_H-M   'P 1'
#
loop_
_entity.id
_entity.type
_entity.pdbx_description
1 polymer ?
#
loop_
_entity_poly.entity_id
_entity_poly.type
_entity_poly.pdbx_seq_one_letter_code
_entity_poly.pdbx_strand_id
1 'polypeptide(L)'
;CIPVIRDYFSFWVKDIKAIVGMNQDKAFEANPKEWRPETRNLKELWESLDRVTLSNVESKPLQDYEKSLRSRGADDLFIDTRRKLAKLLLLRLRDVPHKQPNAYRKVVDANLPLFTTDETHHTFLNVGREFYYFWKGDHQAMQPVAMAA
;
A
#
# COMPACT_ATOMS: atom_id res chain seq x y z
N CYS A 1 -14.71 -25.10 1.29
CA CYS A 1 -13.98 -24.17 2.19
C CYS A 1 -14.86 -23.18 2.97
N ILE A 2 -16.17 -23.09 2.72
CA ILE A 2 -17.10 -22.20 3.45
C ILE A 2 -17.42 -22.61 4.91
N PRO A 3 -17.44 -23.90 5.33
CA PRO A 3 -17.90 -24.26 6.67
C PRO A 3 -17.00 -23.74 7.81
N VAL A 4 -15.68 -23.76 7.59
CA VAL A 4 -14.67 -23.36 8.60
C VAL A 4 -14.81 -21.89 8.99
N ILE A 5 -15.21 -21.03 8.05
CA ILE A 5 -15.40 -19.59 8.32
C ILE A 5 -16.60 -19.39 9.27
N ARG A 6 -17.67 -20.18 9.12
CA ARG A 6 -18.89 -20.02 9.92
C ARG A 6 -18.67 -20.43 11.38
N ASP A 7 -17.89 -21.48 11.60
CA ASP A 7 -17.65 -22.02 12.94
C ASP A 7 -16.71 -21.11 13.77
N TYR A 8 -15.74 -20.46 13.14
CA TYR A 8 -14.82 -19.54 13.83
C TYR A 8 -15.31 -18.09 13.92
N PHE A 9 -16.34 -17.70 13.15
CA PHE A 9 -16.87 -16.33 13.14
C PHE A 9 -17.38 -15.89 14.53
N SER A 10 -18.04 -16.78 15.26
CA SER A 10 -18.57 -16.50 16.60
C SER A 10 -17.46 -16.22 17.62
N PHE A 11 -16.30 -16.86 17.46
CA PHE A 11 -15.14 -16.65 18.31
C PHE A 11 -14.47 -15.31 17.99
N TRP A 12 -14.30 -15.01 16.69
CA TRP A 12 -13.70 -13.77 16.21
C TRP A 12 -14.52 -12.52 16.59
N VAL A 13 -15.86 -12.61 16.53
CA VAL A 13 -16.75 -11.50 16.96
C VAL A 13 -16.69 -11.26 18.47
N LYS A 14 -16.50 -12.31 19.27
CA LYS A 14 -16.35 -12.17 20.73
C LYS A 14 -15.03 -11.51 21.11
N ASP A 15 -13.93 -11.87 20.45
CA ASP A 15 -12.63 -11.22 20.67
C ASP A 15 -12.63 -9.76 20.23
N ILE A 16 -13.26 -9.42 19.11
CA ILE A 16 -13.41 -8.02 18.69
C ILE A 16 -14.22 -7.23 19.72
N LYS A 17 -15.32 -7.79 20.24
CA LYS A 17 -16.12 -7.13 21.28
C LYS A 17 -15.35 -7.01 22.60
N ALA A 18 -14.50 -7.97 22.94
CA ALA A 18 -13.63 -7.89 24.12
C ALA A 18 -12.56 -6.80 23.95
N ILE A 19 -11.94 -6.67 22.77
CA ILE A 19 -11.00 -5.59 22.43
C ILE A 19 -11.70 -4.22 22.48
N VAL A 20 -12.95 -4.14 22.02
CA VAL A 20 -13.77 -2.92 22.10
C VAL A 20 -14.12 -2.59 23.56
N GLY A 21 -14.47 -3.58 24.38
CA GLY A 21 -14.71 -3.40 25.81
C GLY A 21 -13.47 -2.96 26.58
N MET A 22 -12.30 -3.49 26.25
CA MET A 22 -11.01 -3.08 26.85
C MET A 22 -10.56 -1.69 26.41
N ASN A 23 -11.06 -1.16 25.28
CA ASN A 23 -10.77 0.20 24.80
C ASN A 23 -11.72 1.27 25.36
N GLN A 24 -12.77 0.89 26.11
CA GLN A 24 -13.72 1.85 26.69
C GLN A 24 -13.16 2.56 27.93
N ASP A 25 -12.20 1.96 28.62
CA ASP A 25 -11.56 2.57 29.78
C ASP A 25 -10.23 3.24 29.40
N LYS A 26 -10.33 4.55 29.08
CA LYS A 26 -9.27 5.58 29.22
C LYS A 26 -8.08 5.58 28.23
N ALA A 27 -8.32 5.77 26.92
CA ALA A 27 -7.21 6.15 26.00
C ALA A 27 -7.53 7.19 24.90
N PHE A 28 -8.76 7.71 24.80
CA PHE A 28 -9.18 8.55 23.66
C PHE A 28 -9.34 10.05 23.97
N GLU A 29 -8.48 10.63 24.81
CA GLU A 29 -8.25 12.08 24.81
C GLU A 29 -6.91 12.43 24.15
N ALA A 30 -6.83 12.12 22.87
CA ALA A 30 -5.97 12.85 21.95
C ALA A 30 -6.77 12.91 20.68
N ASN A 31 -7.27 14.10 20.31
CA ASN A 31 -7.84 14.35 18.99
C ASN A 31 -6.74 14.01 17.98
N PRO A 32 -6.70 12.78 17.40
CA PRO A 32 -5.57 12.39 16.58
C PRO A 32 -5.79 13.14 15.29
N LYS A 33 -5.02 14.21 15.08
CA LYS A 33 -5.10 15.05 13.88
C LYS A 33 -5.20 14.11 12.68
N GLU A 34 -6.39 14.01 12.08
CA GLU A 34 -6.64 13.03 11.03
C GLU A 34 -5.69 13.34 9.88
N TRP A 35 -4.65 12.55 9.73
CA TRP A 35 -3.73 12.70 8.62
C TRP A 35 -4.49 12.41 7.32
N ARG A 36 -4.47 13.37 6.39
CA ARG A 36 -5.06 13.25 5.06
C ARG A 36 -3.95 13.48 4.03
N PRO A 37 -3.87 12.65 2.99
CA PRO A 37 -2.88 12.85 1.93
C PRO A 37 -3.14 14.17 1.20
N GLU A 38 -2.08 14.91 0.87
CA GLU A 38 -2.20 16.17 0.12
C GLU A 38 -2.87 15.91 -1.24
N THR A 39 -3.79 16.78 -1.66
CA THR A 39 -4.33 16.76 -3.01
C THR A 39 -3.36 17.47 -3.96
N ARG A 40 -2.50 16.71 -4.66
CA ARG A 40 -1.64 17.25 -5.74
C ARG A 40 -2.10 16.71 -7.09
N ASN A 41 -1.97 17.52 -8.13
CA ASN A 41 -2.28 17.14 -9.50
C ASN A 41 -1.38 15.97 -9.94
N LEU A 42 -1.98 14.90 -10.50
CA LEU A 42 -1.23 13.72 -10.96
C LEU A 42 -0.14 14.10 -11.96
N LYS A 43 -0.44 15.02 -12.88
CA LYS A 43 0.47 15.41 -13.97
C LYS A 43 1.75 16.06 -13.42
N GLU A 44 1.59 17.03 -12.52
CA GLU A 44 2.72 17.70 -11.85
C GLU A 44 3.54 16.72 -11.00
N LEU A 45 2.87 15.78 -10.35
CA LEU A 45 3.54 14.76 -9.56
C LEU A 45 4.32 13.79 -10.45
N TRP A 46 3.73 13.38 -11.58
CA TRP A 46 4.36 12.49 -12.55
C TRP A 46 5.57 13.13 -13.24
N GLU A 47 5.46 14.41 -13.63
CA GLU A 47 6.56 15.18 -14.21
C GLU A 47 7.70 15.45 -13.20
N SER A 48 7.37 15.51 -11.91
CA SER A 48 8.37 15.68 -10.85
C SER A 48 8.99 14.35 -10.38
N LEU A 49 8.40 13.19 -10.70
CA LEU A 49 8.92 11.88 -10.29
C LEU A 49 10.38 11.67 -10.71
N ASP A 50 10.76 12.09 -11.91
CA ASP A 50 12.13 11.90 -12.40
C ASP A 50 13.14 12.84 -11.72
N ARG A 51 12.67 13.97 -11.18
CA ARG A 51 13.50 14.97 -10.49
C ARG A 51 13.63 14.71 -9.00
N VAL A 52 12.65 14.05 -8.39
CA VAL A 52 12.63 13.82 -6.95
C VAL A 52 13.58 12.69 -6.57
N THR A 53 14.51 13.01 -5.67
CA THR A 53 15.39 12.04 -5.04
C THR A 53 14.71 11.38 -3.84
N LEU A 54 14.86 10.06 -3.75
CA LEU A 54 14.46 9.29 -2.58
C LEU A 54 15.64 9.22 -1.62
N SER A 55 15.37 9.25 -0.31
CA SER A 55 16.39 8.94 0.69
C SER A 55 16.79 7.46 0.62
N ASN A 56 17.94 7.11 1.20
CA ASN A 56 18.44 5.72 1.24
C ASN A 56 17.46 4.74 1.93
N VAL A 57 16.66 5.22 2.88
CA VAL A 57 15.66 4.40 3.59
C VAL A 57 14.43 4.16 2.71
N GLU A 58 14.03 5.16 1.92
CA GLU A 58 12.89 5.08 1.00
C GLU A 58 13.22 4.30 -0.27
N SER A 59 14.48 4.33 -0.73
CA SER A 59 14.92 3.63 -1.93
C SER A 59 15.02 2.12 -1.73
N LYS A 60 15.26 1.64 -0.50
CA LYS A 60 15.41 0.21 -0.21
C LYS A 60 14.16 -0.62 -0.59
N PRO A 61 12.93 -0.29 -0.12
CA PRO A 61 11.71 -0.99 -0.56
C PRO A 61 11.51 -1.00 -2.07
N LEU A 62 11.88 0.10 -2.75
CA LEU A 62 11.75 0.23 -4.19
C LEU A 62 12.76 -0.68 -4.92
N GLN A 63 14.01 -0.70 -4.47
CA GLN A 63 15.05 -1.58 -5.02
C GLN A 63 14.71 -3.07 -4.82
N ASP A 64 14.18 -3.43 -3.65
CA ASP A 64 13.79 -4.81 -3.36
C ASP A 64 12.59 -5.24 -4.24
N TYR A 65 11.66 -4.32 -4.50
CA TYR A 65 10.56 -4.54 -5.43
C TYR A 65 11.06 -4.73 -6.88
N GLU A 66 11.96 -3.87 -7.35
CA GLU A 66 12.57 -3.99 -8.69
C GLU A 66 13.32 -5.32 -8.86
N LYS A 67 14.11 -5.73 -7.85
CA LYS A 67 14.79 -7.02 -7.85
C LYS A 67 13.81 -8.18 -7.92
N SER A 68 12.70 -8.10 -7.18
CA SER A 68 11.65 -9.13 -7.23
C SER A 68 10.92 -9.19 -8.57
N LEU A 69 10.79 -8.09 -9.30
CA LEU A 69 10.20 -8.11 -10.65
C LEU A 69 11.18 -8.70 -11.66
N ARG A 70 12.46 -8.32 -11.56
CA ARG A 70 13.53 -8.83 -12.43
C ARG A 70 13.75 -10.34 -12.26
N SER A 71 13.67 -10.85 -11.03
CA SER A 71 13.80 -12.30 -10.77
C SER A 71 12.65 -13.13 -11.35
N ARG A 72 11.50 -12.50 -11.66
CA ARG A 72 10.35 -13.13 -12.33
C ARG A 72 10.41 -13.04 -13.85
N GLY A 73 11.49 -12.49 -14.41
CA GLY A 73 11.66 -12.36 -15.86
C GLY A 73 10.81 -11.25 -16.49
N ALA A 74 10.44 -10.22 -15.72
CA ALA A 74 9.70 -9.08 -16.26
C ALA A 74 10.57 -8.19 -17.16
N ASP A 75 9.97 -7.64 -18.22
CA ASP A 75 10.62 -6.71 -19.14
C ASP A 75 10.95 -5.36 -18.50
N ASP A 76 11.99 -4.68 -18.99
CA ASP A 76 12.45 -3.40 -18.43
C ASP A 76 11.37 -2.29 -18.50
N LEU A 77 10.53 -2.27 -19.55
CA LEU A 77 9.42 -1.31 -19.66
C LEU A 77 8.33 -1.55 -18.59
N PHE A 78 8.06 -2.82 -18.30
CA PHE A 78 7.12 -3.22 -17.26
C PHE A 78 7.65 -2.86 -15.87
N ILE A 79 8.94 -3.11 -15.64
CA ILE A 79 9.62 -2.73 -14.39
C ILE A 79 9.60 -1.20 -14.22
N ASP A 80 9.91 -0.42 -15.27
CA ASP A 80 9.93 1.04 -15.20
C ASP A 80 8.55 1.62 -14.83
N THR A 81 7.50 1.11 -15.47
CA THR A 81 6.11 1.55 -15.19
C THR A 81 5.74 1.28 -13.74
N ARG A 82 5.99 0.06 -13.25
CA ARG A 82 5.68 -0.32 -11.86
C ARG A 82 6.54 0.42 -10.85
N ARG A 83 7.81 0.67 -11.17
CA ARG A 83 8.72 1.48 -10.36
C ARG A 83 8.19 2.91 -10.21
N LYS A 84 7.74 3.55 -11.30
CA LYS A 84 7.19 4.91 -11.25
C LYS A 84 5.93 4.99 -10.38
N LEU A 85 5.03 4.01 -10.50
CA LEU A 85 3.84 3.90 -9.66
C LEU A 85 4.17 3.63 -8.18
N ALA A 86 5.15 2.78 -7.88
CA ALA A 86 5.61 2.54 -6.51
C ALA A 86 6.31 3.79 -5.92
N LYS A 87 7.10 4.50 -6.73
CA LYS A 87 7.73 5.77 -6.35
C LYS A 87 6.68 6.84 -6.04
N LEU A 88 5.62 6.93 -6.83
CA LEU A 88 4.46 7.80 -6.57
C LEU A 88 3.87 7.55 -5.17
N LEU A 89 3.62 6.28 -4.84
CA LEU A 89 3.10 5.88 -3.53
C LEU A 89 4.06 6.28 -2.40
N LEU A 90 5.36 6.03 -2.55
CA LEU A 90 6.36 6.42 -1.55
C LEU A 90 6.35 7.92 -1.26
N LEU A 91 6.29 8.76 -2.31
CA LEU A 91 6.27 10.20 -2.13
C LEU A 91 5.03 10.67 -1.37
N ARG A 92 3.87 10.05 -1.62
CA ARG A 92 2.62 10.33 -0.89
C ARG A 92 2.65 9.84 0.56
N LEU A 93 3.47 8.82 0.84
CA LEU A 93 3.62 8.23 2.17
C LEU A 93 4.68 8.94 3.02
N ARG A 94 5.49 9.83 2.43
CA ARG A 94 6.58 10.54 3.13
C ARG A 94 6.09 11.36 4.32
N ASP A 95 4.92 11.97 4.18
CA ASP A 95 4.33 12.83 5.21
C ASP A 95 3.52 12.05 6.25
N VAL A 96 3.48 10.71 6.17
CA VAL A 96 2.75 9.88 7.12
C VAL A 96 3.57 9.77 8.42
N PRO A 97 3.01 10.17 9.59
CA PRO A 97 3.74 10.16 10.86
C PRO A 97 4.22 8.76 11.30
N HIS A 98 3.44 7.73 11.01
CA HIS A 98 3.72 6.34 11.40
C HIS A 98 3.34 5.37 10.30
N LYS A 99 4.18 4.34 10.05
CA LYS A 99 3.88 3.27 9.09
C LYS A 99 2.67 2.46 9.55
N GLN A 100 1.47 2.87 9.14
CA GLN A 100 0.22 2.19 9.45
C GLN A 100 -0.47 1.65 8.19
N PRO A 101 -1.04 0.43 8.22
CA PRO A 101 -1.79 -0.12 7.10
C PRO A 101 -2.93 0.78 6.62
N ASN A 102 -3.61 1.44 7.57
CA ASN A 102 -4.72 2.35 7.27
C ASN A 102 -4.26 3.60 6.51
N ALA A 103 -3.09 4.15 6.87
CA ALA A 103 -2.52 5.29 6.15
C ALA A 103 -2.12 4.90 4.71
N TYR A 104 -1.55 3.70 4.54
CA TYR A 104 -1.24 3.16 3.21
C TYR A 104 -2.49 3.05 2.33
N ARG A 105 -3.55 2.44 2.87
CA ARG A 105 -4.83 2.32 2.17
C ARG A 105 -5.40 3.68 1.78
N LYS A 106 -5.41 4.65 2.71
CA LYS A 106 -5.86 6.02 2.43
C LYS A 106 -5.07 6.67 1.29
N VAL A 107 -3.76 6.44 1.20
CA VAL A 107 -2.94 6.93 0.07
C VAL A 107 -3.34 6.27 -1.23
N VAL A 108 -3.46 4.94 -1.26
CA VAL A 108 -3.88 4.22 -2.47
C VAL A 108 -5.24 4.74 -2.92
N ASP A 109 -6.22 4.77 -2.02
CA ASP A 109 -7.59 5.20 -2.30
C ASP A 109 -7.64 6.66 -2.80
N ALA A 110 -6.80 7.55 -2.25
CA ALA A 110 -6.73 8.95 -2.70
C ALA A 110 -6.09 9.12 -4.08
N ASN A 111 -5.27 8.18 -4.55
CA ASN A 111 -4.64 8.24 -5.87
C ASN A 111 -5.42 7.44 -6.93
N LEU A 112 -6.34 6.56 -6.56
CA LEU A 112 -7.18 5.81 -7.51
C LEU A 112 -7.95 6.70 -8.50
N PRO A 113 -8.59 7.81 -8.09
CA PRO A 113 -9.33 8.66 -9.02
C PRO A 113 -8.46 9.34 -10.09
N LEU A 114 -7.14 9.29 -9.93
CA LEU A 114 -6.20 9.85 -10.90
C LEU A 114 -6.04 8.96 -12.13
N PHE A 115 -6.47 7.71 -12.07
CA PHE A 115 -6.44 6.75 -13.17
C PHE A 115 -7.83 6.64 -13.79
N THR A 116 -7.98 7.18 -15.01
CA THR A 116 -9.28 7.31 -15.69
C THR A 116 -9.67 6.09 -16.52
N THR A 117 -8.71 5.21 -16.84
CA THR A 117 -8.94 4.00 -17.63
C THR A 117 -8.96 2.78 -16.72
N ASP A 118 -9.85 1.82 -16.96
CA ASP A 118 -9.94 0.59 -16.17
C ASP A 118 -8.60 -0.16 -16.10
N GLU A 119 -7.87 -0.24 -17.21
CA GLU A 119 -6.56 -0.89 -17.28
C GLU A 119 -5.52 -0.24 -16.35
N THR A 120 -5.45 1.10 -16.35
CA THR A 120 -4.48 1.84 -15.53
C THR A 120 -4.90 1.83 -14.05
N HIS A 121 -6.20 1.82 -13.78
CA HIS A 121 -6.77 1.65 -12.45
C HIS A 121 -6.44 0.27 -11.86
N HIS A 122 -6.66 -0.80 -12.63
CA HIS A 122 -6.28 -2.16 -12.23
C HIS A 122 -4.77 -2.32 -12.03
N THR A 123 -3.97 -1.73 -12.93
CA THR A 123 -2.51 -1.77 -12.82
C THR A 123 -2.03 -1.08 -11.54
N PHE A 124 -2.56 0.11 -11.23
CA PHE A 124 -2.21 0.82 -10.01
C PHE A 124 -2.61 0.06 -8.74
N LEU A 125 -3.82 -0.53 -8.71
CA LEU A 125 -4.24 -1.37 -7.59
C LEU A 125 -3.32 -2.59 -7.38
N ASN A 126 -2.94 -3.26 -8.46
CA ASN A 126 -2.03 -4.40 -8.40
C ASN A 126 -0.66 -3.97 -7.85
N VAL A 127 -0.10 -2.88 -8.37
CA VAL A 127 1.17 -2.33 -7.85
C VAL A 127 1.05 -1.93 -6.38
N GLY A 128 -0.04 -1.28 -5.97
CA GLY A 128 -0.26 -0.92 -4.57
C GLY A 128 -0.34 -2.14 -3.65
N ARG A 129 -1.00 -3.22 -4.08
CA ARG A 129 -1.06 -4.47 -3.28
C ARG A 129 0.29 -5.15 -3.17
N GLU A 130 1.01 -5.27 -4.29
CA GLU A 130 2.33 -5.89 -4.32
C GLU A 130 3.35 -5.09 -3.51
N PHE A 131 3.39 -3.77 -3.72
CA PHE A 131 4.37 -2.89 -3.10
C PHE A 131 4.17 -2.72 -1.58
N TYR A 132 2.95 -2.91 -1.07
CA TYR A 132 2.65 -2.83 0.36
C TYR A 132 3.57 -3.72 1.22
N TYR A 133 3.86 -4.94 0.77
CA TYR A 133 4.72 -5.87 1.49
C TYR A 133 6.17 -5.38 1.60
N PHE A 134 6.70 -4.80 0.51
CA PHE A 134 8.03 -4.19 0.51
C PHE A 134 8.08 -2.94 1.39
N TRP A 135 7.04 -2.11 1.35
CA TRP A 135 6.96 -0.91 2.17
C TRP A 135 6.89 -1.22 3.68
N LYS A 136 6.13 -2.27 4.05
CA LYS A 136 6.02 -2.77 5.43
C LYS A 136 7.32 -3.40 5.92
N GLY A 137 8.20 -3.86 5.02
CA GLY A 137 9.42 -4.59 5.33
C GLY A 137 9.21 -6.09 5.49
N ASP A 138 8.08 -6.61 5.00
CA ASP A 138 7.71 -8.02 5.04
C ASP A 138 7.84 -8.62 3.64
N HIS A 139 9.09 -8.72 3.16
CA HIS A 139 9.41 -9.15 1.80
C HIS A 139 9.11 -10.64 1.54
N GLN A 140 8.92 -11.45 2.59
CA GLN A 140 8.63 -12.89 2.48
C GLN A 140 7.14 -13.21 2.35
N ALA A 141 6.25 -12.28 2.71
CA ALA A 141 4.80 -12.49 2.60
C ALA A 141 4.26 -12.41 1.16
N MET A 142 5.12 -12.15 0.17
CA MET A 142 4.76 -12.16 -1.25
C MET A 142 4.63 -13.60 -1.75
N GLN A 143 3.62 -14.32 -1.29
CA GLN A 143 3.17 -15.53 -1.99
C GLN A 143 2.63 -15.10 -3.35
N PRO A 144 3.01 -15.79 -4.44
CA PRO A 144 2.46 -15.50 -5.75
C PRO A 144 0.94 -15.72 -5.66
N VAL A 145 0.17 -14.65 -5.80
CA VAL A 145 -1.19 -14.79 -6.33
C VAL A 145 -0.97 -15.33 -7.72
N ALA A 146 -1.26 -16.63 -7.88
CA ALA A 146 -1.05 -17.39 -9.09
C ALA A 146 -1.48 -16.55 -10.29
N MET A 147 -0.60 -16.45 -11.28
CA MET A 147 -0.97 -16.06 -12.63
C MET A 147 -2.08 -17.01 -13.07
N ALA A 148 -3.32 -16.54 -13.06
CA ALA A 148 -4.41 -17.21 -13.72
C ALA A 148 -4.10 -17.13 -15.22
N ALA A 149 -3.76 -18.30 -15.77
CA ALA A 149 -3.57 -18.57 -17.18
C ALA A 149 -4.87 -18.40 -17.97
#